data_AF-A0A6B0RXZ2-F1
#
_entry.id   AF-A0A6B0RXZ2-F1
#
_cell.length_a   1.000
_cell.length_b   1.000
_cell.length_c   1.000
_cell.angle_alpha   90.00
_cell.angle_beta   90.00
_cell.angle_gamma   90.00
#
_symmetry.space_group_name_H-M   'P 1'
#
loop_
_entity.id
_entity.type
_entity.pdbx_description
1 polymer ?
#
loop_
_entity_poly.entity_id
_entity_poly.type
_entity_poly.pdbx_seq_one_letter_code
_entity_poly.pdbx_strand_id
1 'polypeptide(L)'
;MAAISQASRCSGFLQGTSAETSGGLLICLPREQTVHFCSEIKSSKYGEGRQARIVSILEKGNQTAWIIDKPHVIEVLPCGATGTALAPENTSASSEPGL
;
A
#
# COMPACT_ATOMS: atom_id res chain seq x y z
N MET A 1 4.67 -14.05 3.43
CA MET A 1 5.41 -14.30 2.17
C MET A 1 4.89 -15.47 1.30
N ALA A 2 3.98 -16.34 1.77
CA ALA A 2 3.49 -17.48 0.97
C ALA A 2 2.33 -17.14 0.01
N ALA A 3 1.43 -16.21 0.36
CA ALA A 3 0.27 -15.88 -0.48
C ALA A 3 0.63 -15.13 -1.78
N ILE A 4 1.64 -14.25 -1.71
CA ILE A 4 2.12 -13.48 -2.87
C ILE A 4 2.79 -14.40 -3.92
N SER A 5 3.45 -15.47 -3.46
CA SER A 5 4.13 -16.44 -4.32
C SER A 5 3.19 -17.21 -5.25
N GLN A 6 2.00 -17.61 -4.76
CA GLN A 6 1.01 -18.36 -5.55
C GLN A 6 0.30 -17.46 -6.58
N ALA A 7 -0.03 -16.22 -6.20
CA ALA A 7 -0.71 -15.29 -7.11
C ALA A 7 0.25 -14.72 -8.18
N SER A 8 1.49 -14.38 -7.83
CA SER A 8 2.43 -13.71 -8.73
C SER A 8 2.90 -14.56 -9.92
N ARG A 9 2.88 -15.90 -9.78
CA ARG A 9 3.48 -16.80 -10.78
C ARG A 9 2.71 -16.86 -12.11
N CYS A 10 1.42 -16.48 -12.13
CA CYS A 10 0.57 -16.53 -13.32
C CYS A 10 -0.22 -15.23 -13.61
N SER A 11 -0.36 -14.33 -12.64
CA SER A 11 -1.34 -13.22 -12.73
C SER A 11 -0.75 -11.86 -13.14
N GLY A 12 0.57 -11.74 -13.31
CA GLY A 12 1.21 -10.47 -13.64
C GLY A 12 1.08 -9.39 -12.55
N PHE A 13 0.74 -9.76 -11.32
CA PHE A 13 0.48 -8.84 -10.20
C PHE A 13 1.64 -7.85 -9.94
N LEU A 14 2.88 -8.34 -9.88
CA LEU A 14 4.05 -7.48 -9.66
C LEU A 14 4.33 -6.53 -10.84
N GLN A 15 3.88 -6.89 -12.04
CA GLN A 15 3.97 -6.06 -13.25
C GLN A 15 2.78 -5.12 -13.40
N GLY A 16 1.76 -5.22 -12.53
CA GLY A 16 0.52 -4.45 -12.62
C GLY A 16 -0.38 -4.82 -13.79
N THR A 17 -0.17 -5.97 -14.44
CA THR A 17 -0.98 -6.42 -15.60
C THR A 17 -2.08 -7.42 -15.21
N SER A 18 -2.32 -7.58 -13.92
CA SER A 18 -3.39 -8.43 -13.42
C SER A 18 -4.75 -7.80 -13.68
N ALA A 19 -5.71 -8.60 -14.14
CA ALA A 19 -7.07 -8.11 -14.33
C ALA A 19 -7.76 -7.90 -12.97
N GLU A 20 -8.36 -6.73 -12.77
CA GLU A 20 -9.17 -6.41 -11.60
C GLU A 20 -10.66 -6.30 -11.97
N THR A 21 -11.53 -6.84 -11.13
CA THR A 21 -13.00 -6.75 -11.30
C THR A 21 -13.57 -5.89 -10.19
N SER A 22 -14.31 -4.83 -10.55
CA SER A 22 -14.88 -3.87 -9.58
C SER A 22 -13.82 -3.34 -8.59
N GLY A 23 -12.62 -3.06 -9.11
CA GLY A 23 -11.48 -2.58 -8.34
C GLY A 23 -11.66 -1.19 -7.74
N GLY A 24 -10.58 -0.68 -7.15
CA GLY A 24 -10.54 0.67 -6.59
C GLY A 24 -10.46 1.78 -7.64
N LEU A 25 -10.45 3.03 -7.17
CA LEU A 25 -10.20 4.20 -8.00
C LEU A 25 -8.74 4.66 -7.88
N LEU A 26 -8.12 4.97 -9.01
CA LEU A 26 -6.85 5.70 -9.07
C LEU A 26 -7.14 7.17 -9.37
N ILE A 27 -6.88 8.06 -8.43
CA ILE A 27 -7.24 9.49 -8.51
C ILE A 27 -5.97 10.34 -8.41
N CYS A 28 -5.83 11.31 -9.30
CA CYS A 28 -4.77 12.31 -9.23
C CYS A 28 -5.26 13.50 -8.38
N LEU A 29 -4.51 13.85 -7.33
CA LEU A 29 -4.81 14.96 -6.43
C LEU A 29 -3.55 15.80 -6.17
N PRO A 30 -3.70 17.10 -5.83
CA PRO A 30 -2.60 17.90 -5.31
C PRO A 30 -1.98 17.24 -4.07
N ARG A 31 -0.65 17.34 -3.94
CA ARG A 31 0.10 16.64 -2.87
C ARG A 31 -0.46 16.96 -1.50
N GLU A 32 -0.85 18.21 -1.27
CA GLU A 32 -1.37 18.75 -0.02
C GLU A 32 -2.73 18.13 0.35
N GLN A 33 -3.51 17.70 -0.64
CA GLN A 33 -4.87 17.18 -0.45
C GLN A 33 -4.92 15.66 -0.30
N THR A 34 -3.89 14.93 -0.75
CA THR A 34 -3.88 13.45 -0.73
C THR A 34 -4.08 12.87 0.67
N VAL A 35 -3.44 13.45 1.68
CA VAL A 35 -3.52 12.99 3.08
C VAL A 35 -4.90 13.26 3.68
N HIS A 36 -5.47 14.44 3.38
CA HIS A 36 -6.82 14.80 3.81
C HIS A 36 -7.84 13.84 3.21
N PHE A 37 -7.78 13.62 1.89
CA PHE A 37 -8.67 12.70 1.19
C PHE A 37 -8.59 11.28 1.76
N CYS A 38 -7.38 10.75 2.01
CA CYS A 38 -7.23 9.43 2.60
C CYS A 38 -7.84 9.33 4.01
N SER A 39 -7.69 10.39 4.80
CA SER A 39 -8.25 10.46 6.16
C SER A 39 -9.78 10.54 6.15
N GLU A 40 -10.33 11.27 5.19
CA GLU A 40 -11.78 11.43 5.00
C GLU A 40 -12.43 10.13 4.53
N ILE A 41 -11.83 9.41 3.57
CA ILE A 41 -12.32 8.11 3.09
C ILE A 41 -12.22 7.02 4.17
N LYS A 42 -11.19 7.10 5.03
CA LYS A 42 -11.05 6.23 6.20
C LYS A 42 -12.11 6.50 7.28
N SER A 43 -12.65 7.71 7.33
CA SER A 43 -13.66 8.10 8.30
C SER A 43 -14.95 7.30 8.11
N SER A 44 -15.59 6.93 9.21
CA SER A 44 -16.89 6.24 9.19
C SER A 44 -18.03 7.12 8.68
N LYS A 45 -17.79 8.42 8.47
CA LYS A 45 -18.77 9.37 7.92
C LYS A 45 -19.33 8.95 6.56
N TYR A 46 -18.55 8.21 5.78
CA TYR A 46 -18.93 7.77 4.43
C TYR A 46 -19.15 6.25 4.31
N GLY A 47 -19.29 5.52 5.44
CA GLY A 47 -19.57 4.08 5.48
C GLY A 47 -18.63 3.30 6.40
N GLU A 48 -18.27 2.08 6.01
CA GLU A 48 -17.50 1.11 6.82
C GLU A 48 -16.01 1.47 7.02
N GLY A 49 -15.60 2.68 6.65
CA GLY A 49 -14.23 3.19 6.81
C GLY A 49 -13.22 2.40 5.98
N ARG A 50 -13.14 2.69 4.68
CA ARG A 50 -12.18 2.01 3.78
C ARG A 50 -10.85 2.76 3.77
N GLN A 51 -9.73 2.03 3.75
CA GLN A 51 -8.42 2.67 3.66
C GLN A 51 -8.08 3.01 2.20
N ALA A 52 -7.85 4.29 1.91
CA ALA A 52 -7.18 4.73 0.68
C ALA A 52 -5.66 4.81 0.89
N ARG A 53 -4.87 4.65 -0.18
CA ARG A 53 -3.41 4.73 -0.14
C ARG A 53 -2.87 5.56 -1.29
N ILE A 54 -1.81 6.30 -1.00
CA ILE A 54 -0.99 6.98 -2.00
C ILE A 54 -0.04 5.92 -2.57
N VAL A 55 -0.15 5.62 -3.86
CA VAL A 55 0.61 4.54 -4.52
C VAL A 55 1.69 5.04 -5.47
N SER A 56 1.61 6.28 -5.92
CA SER A 56 2.52 6.84 -6.92
C SER A 56 2.64 8.36 -6.79
N ILE A 57 3.62 8.90 -7.49
CA ILE A 57 3.81 10.33 -7.72
C ILE A 57 3.72 10.58 -9.23
N LEU A 58 3.23 11.75 -9.62
CA LEU A 58 3.25 12.19 -11.01
C LEU A 58 4.44 13.13 -11.22
N GLU A 59 5.23 12.82 -12.23
CA GLU A 59 6.35 13.64 -12.66
C GLU A 59 6.08 14.22 -14.05
N LYS A 60 6.76 15.32 -14.39
CA LYS A 60 6.71 15.89 -15.73
C LYS A 60 7.35 14.89 -16.70
N GLY A 61 6.60 14.41 -17.68
CA GLY A 61 7.10 13.43 -18.64
C GLY A 61 6.17 13.19 -19.83
N ASN A 62 6.40 12.09 -20.53
CA ASN A 62 5.75 11.75 -21.79
C ASN A 62 4.40 11.02 -21.61
N GLN A 63 3.61 11.39 -20.61
CA GLN A 63 2.31 10.78 -20.31
C GLN A 63 2.35 9.25 -20.19
N THR A 64 3.48 8.70 -19.72
CA THR A 64 3.69 7.26 -19.57
C THR A 64 3.59 6.88 -18.09
N ALA A 65 2.93 5.77 -17.79
CA ALA A 65 2.90 5.17 -16.46
C ALA A 65 3.75 3.91 -16.44
N TRP A 66 4.53 3.72 -15.37
CA TRP A 66 5.36 2.54 -15.19
C TRP A 66 5.45 2.19 -13.71
N ILE A 67 5.72 0.92 -13.42
CA ILE A 67 5.95 0.41 -12.07
C ILE A 67 7.45 0.29 -11.89
N ILE A 68 7.95 0.74 -10.73
CA ILE A 68 9.36 0.63 -10.37
C ILE A 68 9.83 -0.83 -10.30
N ASP A 69 11.09 -1.10 -10.64
CA ASP A 69 11.64 -2.46 -10.73
C ASP A 69 11.44 -3.29 -9.45
N LYS A 70 11.50 -2.63 -8.29
CA LYS A 70 11.30 -3.26 -6.98
C LYS A 70 10.14 -2.57 -6.25
N PRO A 71 8.88 -2.92 -6.59
CA PRO A 71 7.73 -2.29 -5.97
C PRO A 71 7.62 -2.70 -4.50
N HIS A 72 7.22 -1.76 -3.64
CA HIS A 72 6.95 -2.05 -2.24
C HIS A 72 5.57 -2.68 -2.08
N VAL A 73 5.53 -3.97 -1.76
CA VAL A 73 4.27 -4.71 -1.58
C VAL A 73 3.73 -4.48 -0.17
N ILE A 74 2.48 -4.02 -0.08
CA ILE A 74 1.80 -3.81 1.19
C ILE A 74 0.72 -4.86 1.37
N GLU A 75 0.87 -5.70 2.39
CA GLU A 75 -0.15 -6.68 2.77
C GLU A 75 -1.38 -5.97 3.36
N VAL A 76 -2.57 -6.35 2.90
CA VAL A 76 -3.84 -5.76 3.33
C VAL A 76 -4.60 -6.83 4.09
N LEU A 77 -4.97 -6.54 5.34
CA LEU A 77 -5.84 -7.41 6.12
C LEU A 77 -7.28 -7.32 5.59
N PRO A 78 -8.06 -8.42 5.65
CA PRO A 78 -9.48 -8.39 5.29
C PRO A 78 -10.22 -7.30 6.07
N CYS A 79 -11.06 -6.54 5.35
CA CYS A 79 -11.95 -5.55 5.94
C CYS A 79 -12.85 -6.25 6.97
N GLY A 80 -12.80 -5.83 8.24
CA GLY A 80 -13.57 -6.42 9.36
C GLY A 80 -12.73 -7.21 10.39
N ALA A 81 -11.44 -7.46 10.15
CA ALA A 81 -10.56 -8.02 11.16
C ALA A 81 -10.13 -6.94 12.17
N THR A 82 -10.89 -6.75 13.24
CA THR A 82 -10.44 -6.00 14.42
C THR A 82 -9.38 -6.83 15.16
N GLY A 83 -8.12 -6.66 14.76
CA GLY A 83 -6.97 -7.32 15.37
C GLY A 83 -6.01 -6.30 15.96
N THR A 84 -5.98 -6.25 17.29
CA THR A 84 -5.04 -5.62 18.21
C THR A 84 -3.70 -5.16 17.61
N ALA A 85 -3.33 -3.91 17.95
CA ALA A 85 -2.05 -3.28 17.68
C ALA A 85 -0.86 -4.24 17.90
N LEU A 86 -0.06 -4.44 16.86
CA LEU A 86 1.35 -4.82 17.01
C LEU A 86 2.17 -3.56 16.79
N ALA A 87 2.57 -2.94 17.90
CA ALA A 87 3.57 -1.87 17.92
C ALA A 87 4.92 -2.40 17.40
N PRO A 88 5.71 -1.58 16.71
CA PRO A 88 7.10 -1.94 16.43
C PRO A 88 7.91 -1.71 17.72
N GLU A 89 8.36 -2.79 18.35
CA GLU A 89 9.38 -2.68 19.41
C GLU A 89 10.73 -2.33 18.77
N ASN A 90 11.07 -1.07 18.90
CA ASN A 90 12.40 -0.51 18.71
C ASN A 90 13.29 -0.90 19.91
N THR A 91 14.07 -1.97 19.79
CA THR A 91 15.25 -2.14 20.67
C THR A 91 16.52 -1.92 19.88
N SER A 92 17.01 -0.69 19.97
CA SER A 92 18.41 -0.35 19.82
C SER A 92 19.15 -0.77 21.09
N ALA A 93 20.00 -1.79 21.03
CA ALA A 93 20.99 -2.08 22.06
C ALA A 93 22.32 -2.47 21.40
N SER A 94 23.19 -1.48 21.33
CA SER A 94 24.65 -1.58 21.16
C SER A 94 25.26 -2.46 22.26
N SER A 95 26.22 -3.34 21.91
CA SER A 95 27.51 -3.51 22.60
C SER A 95 28.39 -4.56 21.90
N GLU A 96 29.67 -4.23 21.73
CA GLU A 96 30.78 -5.02 21.18
C GLU A 96 31.02 -6.38 21.87
N PRO A 97 31.74 -7.32 21.23
CA PRO A 97 32.47 -8.37 21.94
C PRO A 97 33.97 -8.02 22.03
N GLY A 98 34.44 -7.77 23.24
CA GLY A 98 35.86 -7.72 23.60
C GLY A 98 36.26 -8.93 24.46
N LEU A 99 37.27 -9.64 23.96
CA LEU A 99 38.05 -10.76 24.52
C LEU A 99 37.42 -12.16 24.50
#